data_AF-A0A7V0IW97-F1
#
_entry.id   AF-A0A7V0IW97-F1
#
_cell.length_a   1.000
_cell.length_b   1.000
_cell.length_c   1.000
_cell.angle_alpha   90.00
_cell.angle_beta   90.00
_cell.angle_gamma   90.00
#
_symmetry.space_group_name_H-M   'P 1'
#
loop_
_entity.id
_entity.type
_entity.pdbx_description
1 polymer ?
#
loop_
_entity_poly.entity_id
_entity_poly.type
_entity_poly.pdbx_seq_one_letter_code
_entity_poly.pdbx_strand_id
1 'polypeptide(L)'
;MTWWIMPIPPRDSIQYLMKWKRKMRKRETISKILKLKDNKKKEVELEVRKAADRVDDEKSKLTGIEKDYNDSMRFFNEKNAEGLLTVNNIASYYDFFTRISGRIDEQKKIHNQRKNELDSLKNTLVDAHRDKRMFEILSDKAIKKDNMEKALSEQKEADFFVIARRSR
;
A
#
# COMPACT_ATOMS: atom_id res chain seq x y z
N MET A 1 1.71 -12.03 67.62
CA MET A 1 1.67 -12.07 66.14
C MET A 1 0.35 -11.47 65.66
N THR A 2 0.30 -10.16 65.47
CA THR A 2 -0.90 -9.46 64.95
C THR A 2 -0.81 -9.38 63.43
N TRP A 3 -1.61 -10.20 62.76
CA TRP A 3 -1.82 -10.12 61.31
C TRP A 3 -2.61 -8.86 61.00
N TRP A 4 -1.98 -7.89 60.34
CA TRP A 4 -2.68 -6.72 59.81
C TRP A 4 -3.58 -7.18 58.67
N ILE A 5 -4.89 -7.21 58.93
CA ILE A 5 -5.91 -7.41 57.91
C ILE A 5 -5.87 -6.16 57.03
N MET A 6 -5.27 -6.26 55.84
CA MET A 6 -5.34 -5.20 54.86
C MET A 6 -6.81 -4.99 54.45
N PRO A 7 -7.34 -3.75 54.53
CA PRO A 7 -8.70 -3.48 54.11
C PRO A 7 -8.87 -3.83 52.63
N ILE A 8 -9.85 -4.67 52.35
CA ILE A 8 -10.22 -5.07 50.99
C ILE A 8 -10.67 -3.81 50.26
N PRO A 9 -10.04 -3.44 49.13
CA PRO A 9 -10.43 -2.25 48.39
C PRO A 9 -11.90 -2.36 47.95
N PRO A 10 -12.69 -1.28 48.04
CA PRO A 10 -14.11 -1.30 47.71
C PRO A 10 -14.31 -1.78 46.26
N ARG A 11 -15.33 -2.61 46.02
CA ARG A 11 -15.59 -3.30 44.75
C ARG A 11 -15.57 -2.37 43.52
N ASP A 12 -15.96 -1.11 43.72
CA ASP A 12 -15.96 -0.07 42.69
C ASP A 12 -14.55 0.31 42.23
N SER A 13 -13.58 0.40 43.15
CA SER A 13 -12.18 0.72 42.82
C SER A 13 -11.52 -0.35 41.94
N ILE A 14 -11.91 -1.62 42.10
CA ILE A 14 -11.46 -2.74 41.25
C ILE A 14 -12.06 -2.62 39.83
N GLN A 15 -13.34 -2.25 39.69
CA GLN A 15 -13.97 -2.05 38.37
C GLN A 15 -13.33 -0.90 37.60
N TYR A 16 -13.00 0.21 38.27
CA TYR A 16 -12.31 1.35 37.66
C TYR A 16 -10.90 0.95 37.16
N LEU A 17 -10.14 0.22 37.96
CA LEU A 17 -8.81 -0.31 37.59
C LEU A 17 -8.88 -1.25 36.37
N MET A 18 -9.88 -2.14 36.32
CA MET A 18 -10.08 -3.02 35.17
C MET A 18 -10.47 -2.26 33.90
N LYS A 19 -11.36 -1.27 34.02
CA LYS A 19 -11.80 -0.43 32.89
C LYS A 19 -10.64 0.40 32.33
N TRP A 20 -9.79 0.95 33.20
CA TRP A 20 -8.62 1.73 32.83
C TRP A 20 -7.54 0.87 32.14
N LYS A 21 -7.19 -0.30 32.72
CA LYS A 21 -6.28 -1.28 32.08
C LYS A 21 -6.78 -1.76 30.71
N ARG A 22 -8.09 -1.88 30.53
CA ARG A 22 -8.69 -2.28 29.23
C ARG A 22 -8.59 -1.16 28.19
N LYS A 23 -8.70 0.11 28.61
CA LYS A 23 -8.60 1.28 27.73
C LYS A 23 -7.17 1.54 27.26
N MET A 24 -6.19 1.43 28.16
CA MET A 24 -4.75 1.54 27.83
C MET A 24 -4.33 0.48 26.82
N ARG A 25 -4.70 -0.79 27.05
CA ARG A 25 -4.43 -1.88 26.09
C ARG A 25 -5.01 -1.60 24.70
N LYS A 26 -6.24 -1.09 24.62
CA LYS A 26 -6.86 -0.74 23.33
C LYS A 26 -6.06 0.31 22.55
N ARG A 27 -5.52 1.33 23.21
CA ARG A 27 -4.69 2.37 22.56
C ARG A 27 -3.38 1.80 22.02
N GLU A 28 -2.69 0.99 22.81
CA GLU A 28 -1.47 0.31 22.37
C GLU A 28 -1.73 -0.63 21.20
N THR A 29 -2.83 -1.37 21.23
CA THR A 29 -3.25 -2.24 20.13
C THR A 29 -3.53 -1.43 18.85
N ILE A 30 -4.27 -0.32 18.93
CA ILE A 30 -4.56 0.54 17.78
C ILE A 30 -3.27 1.14 17.20
N SER A 31 -2.36 1.64 18.05
CA SER A 31 -1.07 2.18 17.62
C SER A 31 -0.20 1.11 16.93
N LYS A 32 -0.15 -0.11 17.47
CA LYS A 32 0.55 -1.24 16.84
C LYS A 32 -0.06 -1.59 15.48
N ILE A 33 -1.39 -1.63 15.38
CA ILE A 33 -2.09 -1.90 14.11
C ILE A 33 -1.77 -0.82 13.07
N LEU A 34 -1.77 0.47 13.46
CA LEU A 34 -1.39 1.56 12.57
C LEU A 34 0.04 1.41 12.04
N LYS A 35 1.00 1.06 12.91
CA LYS A 35 2.38 0.77 12.48
C LYS A 35 2.46 -0.40 11.50
N LEU A 36 1.71 -1.47 11.76
CA LEU A 36 1.66 -2.63 10.86
C LEU A 36 1.04 -2.26 9.49
N LYS A 37 -0.02 -1.45 9.48
CA LYS A 37 -0.65 -0.95 8.25
C LYS A 37 0.30 -0.02 7.47
N ASP A 38 1.07 0.82 8.17
CA ASP A 38 2.12 1.64 7.55
C ASP A 38 3.22 0.82 6.90
N ASN A 39 3.71 -0.20 7.61
CA ASN A 39 4.71 -1.10 7.06
C ASN A 39 4.17 -1.85 5.84
N LYS A 40 2.91 -2.33 5.90
CA LYS A 40 2.29 -3.00 4.76
C LYS A 40 2.12 -2.07 3.56
N LYS A 41 1.72 -0.82 3.79
CA LYS A 41 1.63 0.19 2.73
C LYS A 41 2.99 0.39 2.05
N LYS A 42 4.07 0.59 2.83
CA LYS A 42 5.43 0.76 2.30
C LYS A 42 5.91 -0.46 1.51
N GLU A 43 5.62 -1.66 2.00
CA GLU A 43 5.92 -2.91 1.28
C GLU A 43 5.24 -2.93 -0.10
N VAL A 44 3.94 -2.63 -0.15
CA VAL A 44 3.19 -2.58 -1.42
C VAL A 44 3.69 -1.45 -2.32
N GLU A 45 4.06 -0.29 -1.79
CA GLU A 45 4.68 0.80 -2.57
C GLU A 45 5.99 0.36 -3.25
N LEU A 46 6.83 -0.39 -2.54
CA LEU A 46 8.05 -0.95 -3.10
C LEU A 46 7.76 -1.98 -4.19
N GLU A 47 6.76 -2.84 -4.01
CA GLU A 47 6.32 -3.81 -5.02
C GLU A 47 5.78 -3.13 -6.28
N VAL A 48 4.94 -2.09 -6.12
CA VAL A 48 4.43 -1.27 -7.22
C VAL A 48 5.56 -0.63 -7.99
N ARG A 49 6.55 -0.05 -7.29
CA ARG A 49 7.73 0.55 -7.93
C ARG A 49 8.50 -0.47 -8.75
N LYS A 50 8.84 -1.62 -8.15
CA LYS A 50 9.54 -2.71 -8.86
C LYS A 50 8.74 -3.22 -10.06
N ALA A 51 7.41 -3.27 -9.97
CA ALA A 51 6.56 -3.67 -11.08
C ALA A 51 6.51 -2.61 -12.19
N ALA A 52 6.54 -1.33 -11.85
CA ALA A 52 6.63 -0.23 -12.81
C ALA A 52 7.96 -0.28 -13.57
N ASP A 53 9.07 -0.44 -12.86
CA ASP A 53 10.40 -0.59 -13.46
C ASP A 53 10.43 -1.75 -14.47
N ARG A 54 9.84 -2.91 -14.11
CA ARG A 54 9.70 -4.05 -15.03
C ARG A 54 8.87 -3.73 -16.27
N VAL A 55 7.77 -3.00 -16.13
CA VAL A 55 6.95 -2.60 -17.29
C VAL A 55 7.74 -1.69 -18.22
N ASP A 56 8.48 -0.74 -17.67
CA ASP A 56 9.32 0.19 -18.44
C ASP A 56 10.47 -0.53 -19.14
N ASP A 57 11.08 -1.53 -18.50
CA ASP A 57 12.09 -2.41 -19.11
C ASP A 57 11.50 -3.19 -20.31
N GLU A 58 10.34 -3.84 -20.14
CA GLU A 58 9.70 -4.60 -21.22
C GLU A 58 9.22 -3.69 -22.36
N LYS A 59 8.78 -2.47 -22.04
CA LYS A 59 8.44 -1.44 -23.03
C LYS A 59 9.68 -1.00 -23.81
N SER A 60 10.80 -0.79 -23.14
CA SER A 60 12.07 -0.41 -23.77
C SER A 60 12.56 -1.49 -24.74
N LYS A 61 12.49 -2.76 -24.33
CA LYS A 61 12.76 -3.91 -25.22
C LYS A 61 11.85 -3.92 -26.45
N LEU A 62 10.53 -3.72 -26.25
CA LEU A 62 9.58 -3.66 -27.36
C LEU A 62 9.93 -2.54 -28.34
N THR A 63 10.20 -1.34 -27.83
CA THR A 63 10.59 -0.20 -28.69
C THR A 63 11.88 -0.44 -29.44
N GLY A 64 12.84 -1.17 -28.85
CA GLY A 64 14.06 -1.58 -29.53
C GLY A 64 13.79 -2.49 -30.72
N ILE A 65 12.99 -3.55 -30.51
CA ILE A 65 12.63 -4.50 -31.57
C ILE A 65 11.82 -3.81 -32.68
N GLU A 66 10.86 -2.95 -32.33
CA GLU A 66 10.07 -2.19 -33.30
C GLU A 66 10.94 -1.21 -34.12
N LYS A 67 11.93 -0.59 -33.48
CA LYS A 67 12.91 0.25 -34.18
C LYS A 67 13.74 -0.57 -35.16
N ASP A 68 14.31 -1.69 -34.73
CA ASP A 68 15.12 -2.57 -35.58
C ASP A 68 14.31 -3.09 -36.77
N TYR A 69 13.04 -3.42 -36.56
CA TYR A 69 12.10 -3.81 -37.61
C TYR A 69 11.92 -2.68 -38.63
N ASN A 70 11.61 -1.48 -38.17
CA ASN A 70 11.38 -0.32 -39.03
C ASN A 70 12.63 0.09 -39.81
N ASP A 71 13.81 0.06 -39.17
CA ASP A 71 15.08 0.37 -39.82
C ASP A 71 15.40 -0.68 -40.90
N SER A 72 15.18 -1.96 -40.62
CA SER A 72 15.35 -3.05 -41.60
C SER A 72 14.36 -2.96 -42.75
N MET A 73 13.11 -2.60 -42.47
CA MET A 73 12.06 -2.41 -43.48
C MET A 73 12.36 -1.22 -44.39
N ARG A 74 12.86 -0.11 -43.81
CA ARG A 74 13.31 1.05 -44.58
C ARG A 74 14.47 0.67 -45.51
N PHE A 75 15.49 0.00 -44.99
CA PHE A 75 16.62 -0.47 -45.79
C PHE A 75 16.20 -1.41 -46.92
N PHE A 76 15.29 -2.35 -46.63
CA PHE A 76 14.74 -3.25 -47.64
C PHE A 76 14.04 -2.47 -48.76
N ASN A 77 13.17 -1.51 -48.41
CA ASN A 77 12.43 -0.72 -49.38
C ASN A 77 13.36 0.14 -50.26
N GLU A 78 14.38 0.74 -49.67
CA GLU A 78 15.41 1.50 -50.40
C GLU A 78 16.14 0.60 -51.41
N LYS A 79 16.66 -0.55 -50.96
CA LYS A 79 17.40 -1.49 -51.83
C LYS A 79 16.53 -2.13 -52.90
N ASN A 80 15.26 -2.38 -52.60
CA ASN A 80 14.30 -2.91 -53.55
C ASN A 80 13.95 -1.87 -54.63
N ALA A 81 13.77 -0.60 -54.24
CA ALA A 81 13.52 0.49 -55.18
C ALA A 81 14.72 0.77 -56.10
N GLU A 82 15.95 0.59 -55.59
CA GLU A 82 17.19 0.66 -56.37
C GLU A 82 17.39 -0.55 -57.31
N GLY A 83 16.54 -1.60 -57.21
CA GLY A 83 16.66 -2.83 -57.99
C GLY A 83 17.89 -3.68 -57.62
N LEU A 84 18.48 -3.46 -56.45
CA LEU A 84 19.73 -4.11 -56.01
C LEU A 84 19.51 -5.46 -55.30
N LEU A 85 18.25 -5.88 -55.11
CA LEU A 85 17.92 -7.12 -54.42
C LEU A 85 17.72 -8.27 -55.40
N THR A 86 18.41 -9.38 -55.15
CA THR A 86 18.16 -10.64 -55.83
C THR A 86 16.93 -11.34 -55.24
N VAL A 87 16.34 -12.29 -55.97
CA VAL A 87 15.19 -13.08 -55.49
C VAL A 87 15.49 -13.80 -54.17
N ASN A 88 16.70 -14.34 -54.01
CA ASN A 88 17.13 -14.99 -52.77
C ASN A 88 17.22 -14.01 -51.59
N ASN A 89 17.68 -12.78 -51.84
CA ASN A 89 17.72 -11.74 -50.82
C ASN A 89 16.31 -11.36 -50.39
N ILE A 90 15.38 -11.19 -51.35
CA ILE A 90 13.98 -10.87 -51.07
C ILE A 90 13.34 -11.94 -50.17
N ALA A 91 13.49 -13.22 -50.52
CA ALA A 91 12.97 -14.33 -49.71
C ALA A 91 13.54 -14.30 -48.28
N SER A 92 14.86 -14.05 -48.14
CA SER A 92 15.52 -13.96 -46.84
C SER A 92 14.98 -12.80 -45.97
N TYR A 93 14.68 -11.65 -46.58
CA TYR A 93 14.06 -10.51 -45.88
C TYR A 93 12.64 -10.82 -45.42
N TYR A 94 11.82 -11.49 -46.23
CA TYR A 94 10.47 -11.89 -45.81
C TYR A 94 10.49 -12.86 -44.63
N ASP A 95 11.39 -13.84 -44.64
CA ASP A 95 11.58 -14.75 -43.50
C ASP A 95 11.99 -13.99 -42.24
N PHE A 96 12.93 -13.05 -42.38
CA PHE A 96 13.36 -12.18 -41.29
C PHE A 96 12.21 -11.33 -40.73
N PHE A 97 11.43 -10.65 -41.59
CA PHE A 97 10.30 -9.82 -41.15
C PHE A 97 9.23 -10.65 -40.46
N THR A 98 8.95 -11.86 -40.95
CA THR A 98 8.00 -12.78 -40.32
C THR A 98 8.46 -13.14 -38.90
N ARG A 99 9.74 -13.48 -38.73
CA ARG A 99 10.32 -13.81 -37.41
C ARG A 99 10.30 -12.62 -36.46
N ILE A 100 10.68 -11.42 -36.92
CA ILE A 100 10.66 -10.22 -36.07
C ILE A 100 9.23 -9.82 -35.71
N SER A 101 8.28 -9.88 -36.65
CA SER A 101 6.87 -9.62 -36.35
C SER A 101 6.35 -10.54 -35.25
N GLY A 102 6.67 -11.84 -35.31
CA GLY A 102 6.32 -12.79 -34.25
C GLY A 102 6.93 -12.42 -32.89
N ARG A 103 8.19 -11.99 -32.86
CA ARG A 103 8.86 -11.50 -31.64
C ARG A 103 8.22 -10.23 -31.08
N ILE A 104 7.79 -9.30 -31.94
CA ILE A 104 7.07 -8.07 -31.54
C ILE A 104 5.75 -8.46 -30.86
N ASP A 105 5.00 -9.39 -31.45
CA ASP A 105 3.71 -9.83 -30.89
C ASP A 105 3.87 -10.54 -29.55
N GLU A 106 4.89 -11.39 -29.42
CA GLU A 106 5.23 -12.04 -28.16
C GLU A 106 5.63 -11.02 -27.09
N GLN A 107 6.50 -10.07 -27.44
CA GLN A 107 6.94 -9.02 -26.52
C GLN A 107 5.77 -8.10 -26.11
N LYS A 108 4.83 -7.81 -27.01
CA LYS A 108 3.59 -7.07 -26.70
C LYS A 108 2.73 -7.82 -25.68
N LYS A 109 2.60 -9.14 -25.82
CA LYS A 109 1.87 -9.97 -24.84
C LYS A 109 2.53 -9.91 -23.47
N ILE A 110 3.86 -10.06 -23.41
CA ILE A 110 4.63 -9.96 -22.16
C ILE A 110 4.45 -8.59 -21.51
N HIS A 111 4.63 -7.50 -22.27
CA HIS A 111 4.44 -6.15 -21.77
C HIS A 111 3.02 -5.92 -21.23
N ASN A 112 1.99 -6.38 -21.95
CA ASN A 112 0.60 -6.27 -21.50
C ASN A 112 0.33 -7.08 -20.22
N GLN A 113 0.91 -8.28 -20.10
CA GLN A 113 0.82 -9.06 -18.87
C GLN A 113 1.43 -8.31 -17.68
N ARG A 114 2.64 -7.76 -17.84
CA ARG A 114 3.31 -6.97 -16.78
C ARG A 114 2.53 -5.71 -16.42
N LYS A 115 1.91 -5.07 -17.40
CA LYS A 115 1.04 -3.91 -17.18
C LYS A 115 -0.19 -4.28 -16.34
N ASN A 116 -0.84 -5.40 -16.63
CA ASN A 116 -1.98 -5.89 -15.87
C ASN A 116 -1.57 -6.24 -14.41
N GLU A 117 -0.42 -6.87 -14.22
CA GLU A 117 0.17 -7.11 -12.89
C GLU A 117 0.39 -5.79 -12.12
N LEU A 118 0.99 -4.79 -12.76
CA LEU A 118 1.18 -3.46 -12.16
C LEU A 118 -0.15 -2.81 -11.75
N ASP A 119 -1.17 -2.89 -12.60
CA ASP A 119 -2.47 -2.28 -12.31
C ASP A 119 -3.17 -2.98 -11.13
N SER A 120 -3.05 -4.31 -11.01
CA SER A 120 -3.53 -5.05 -9.82
C SER A 120 -2.80 -4.64 -8.53
N LEU A 121 -1.48 -4.39 -8.59
CA LEU A 121 -0.70 -3.93 -7.44
C LEU A 121 -1.07 -2.49 -7.05
N LYS A 122 -1.34 -1.62 -8.03
CA LYS A 122 -1.85 -0.26 -7.76
C LYS A 122 -3.19 -0.30 -7.05
N ASN A 123 -4.10 -1.19 -7.46
CA ASN A 123 -5.38 -1.36 -6.76
C ASN A 123 -5.17 -1.82 -5.32
N THR A 124 -4.27 -2.79 -5.10
CA THR A 124 -3.88 -3.25 -3.77
C THR A 124 -3.31 -2.11 -2.91
N LEU A 125 -2.51 -1.21 -3.49
CA LEU A 125 -1.98 -0.03 -2.81
C LEU A 125 -3.08 0.94 -2.39
N VAL A 126 -4.05 1.18 -3.27
CA VAL A 126 -5.22 2.02 -2.96
C VAL A 126 -6.01 1.44 -1.80
N ASP A 127 -6.22 0.13 -1.78
CA ASP A 127 -6.93 -0.54 -0.68
C ASP A 127 -6.13 -0.50 0.62
N ALA A 128 -4.81 -0.70 0.58
CA ALA A 128 -3.94 -0.52 1.75
C ALA A 128 -4.01 0.91 2.31
N HIS A 129 -4.10 1.92 1.43
CA HIS A 129 -4.25 3.32 1.83
C HIS A 129 -5.62 3.59 2.48
N ARG A 130 -6.70 3.05 1.90
CA ARG A 130 -8.07 3.15 2.46
C ARG A 130 -8.13 2.49 3.84
N ASP A 131 -7.59 1.29 3.96
CA ASP A 131 -7.50 0.54 5.21
C ASP A 131 -6.80 1.35 6.31
N LYS A 132 -5.60 1.87 6.01
CA LYS A 132 -4.85 2.72 6.94
C LYS A 132 -5.71 3.89 7.41
N ARG A 133 -6.35 4.60 6.48
CA ARG A 133 -7.16 5.78 6.79
C ARG A 133 -8.37 5.46 7.68
N MET A 134 -8.99 4.29 7.50
CA MET A 134 -10.04 3.84 8.42
C MET A 134 -9.53 3.68 9.85
N PHE A 135 -8.35 3.08 10.03
CA PHE A 135 -7.75 2.91 11.36
C PHE A 135 -7.33 4.24 11.99
N GLU A 136 -6.89 5.22 11.20
CA GLU A 136 -6.60 6.58 11.67
C GLU A 136 -7.89 7.24 12.22
N ILE A 137 -8.98 7.17 11.46
CA ILE A 137 -10.29 7.70 11.89
C ILE A 137 -10.76 7.02 13.19
N LEU A 138 -10.60 5.71 13.30
CA LEU A 138 -10.96 4.97 14.51
C LEU A 138 -10.09 5.37 15.71
N SER A 139 -8.79 5.57 15.48
CA SER A 139 -7.86 6.06 16.49
C SER A 139 -8.26 7.45 16.99
N ASP A 140 -8.54 8.38 16.08
CA ASP A 140 -8.95 9.74 16.42
C ASP A 140 -10.26 9.78 17.22
N LYS A 141 -11.24 8.96 16.81
CA LYS A 141 -12.50 8.80 17.54
C LYS A 141 -12.26 8.26 18.96
N ALA A 142 -11.36 7.28 19.10
CA ALA A 142 -11.00 6.71 20.40
C ALA A 142 -10.28 7.73 21.30
N ILE A 143 -9.42 8.57 20.71
CA ILE A 143 -8.72 9.66 21.44
C ILE A 143 -9.72 10.71 21.90
N LYS A 144 -10.58 11.20 21.01
CA LYS A 144 -11.62 12.20 21.35
C LYS A 144 -12.53 11.72 22.47
N LYS A 145 -13.00 10.47 22.41
CA LYS A 145 -13.84 9.88 23.46
C LYS A 145 -13.12 9.79 24.80
N ASP A 146 -11.84 9.44 24.82
CA ASP A 146 -11.06 9.41 26.07
C ASP A 146 -10.86 10.80 26.67
N ASN A 147 -10.58 11.80 25.84
CA ASN A 147 -10.40 13.18 26.31
C ASN A 147 -11.72 13.73 26.88
N MET A 148 -12.85 13.43 26.24
CA MET A 148 -14.17 13.80 26.76
C MET A 148 -14.49 13.12 28.09
N GLU A 149 -14.18 11.83 28.24
CA GLU A 149 -14.37 11.10 29.51
C GLU A 149 -13.47 11.65 30.63
N LYS A 150 -12.23 12.07 30.31
CA LYS A 150 -11.32 12.71 31.28
C LYS A 150 -11.84 14.06 31.73
N ALA A 151 -12.22 14.93 30.80
CA ALA A 151 -12.79 16.24 31.12
C ALA A 151 -14.05 16.14 32.00
N LEU A 152 -14.94 15.18 31.70
CA LEU A 152 -16.11 14.91 32.54
C LEU A 152 -15.74 14.40 33.94
N SER A 153 -14.67 13.61 34.07
CA SER A 153 -14.20 13.14 35.39
C SER A 153 -13.60 14.30 36.20
N GLU A 154 -12.75 15.11 35.57
CA GLU A 154 -12.13 16.29 36.17
C GLU A 154 -13.19 17.30 36.64
N GLN A 155 -14.24 17.52 35.84
CA GLN A 155 -15.37 18.36 36.23
C GLN A 155 -16.09 17.81 37.47
N LYS A 156 -16.41 16.51 37.50
CA LYS A 156 -17.07 15.88 38.64
C LYS A 156 -16.24 15.97 39.92
N GLU A 157 -14.91 15.80 39.81
CA GLU A 157 -14.01 15.95 40.94
C GLU A 157 -13.99 17.40 41.44
N ALA A 158 -13.90 18.38 40.53
CA ALA A 158 -13.96 19.80 40.87
C ALA A 158 -15.27 20.17 41.59
N ASP A 159 -16.41 19.72 41.05
CA ASP A 159 -17.73 19.95 41.65
C ASP A 159 -17.83 19.32 43.04
N PHE A 160 -17.32 18.09 43.21
CA PHE A 160 -17.26 17.42 44.50
C PHE A 160 -16.44 18.22 45.52
N PHE A 161 -15.26 18.74 45.14
CA PHE A 161 -14.44 19.57 46.02
C PHE A 161 -15.14 20.88 46.42
N VAL A 162 -15.88 21.51 45.51
CA VAL A 162 -16.65 22.72 45.81
C VAL A 162 -17.77 22.42 46.81
N ILE A 163 -18.52 21.34 46.62
CA ILE A 163 -19.59 20.92 47.54
C ILE A 163 -19.02 20.56 48.91
N ALA A 164 -17.95 19.74 48.95
CA ALA A 164 -17.32 19.30 50.19
C ALA A 164 -16.74 20.47 51.01
N ARG A 165 -16.31 21.56 50.36
CA ARG A 165 -15.89 22.80 51.06
C ARG A 165 -17.04 23.61 51.63
N ARG A 166 -18.22 23.60 50.98
CA ARG A 166 -19.41 24.34 51.46
C ARG A 166 -20.17 23.61 52.57
N SER A 167 -19.98 22.30 52.70
CA SER A 167 -20.58 21.47 53.77
C SER A 167 -19.73 21.40 55.06
N ARG A 168 -18.59 22.08 55.11
CA ARG A 168 -17.86 22.34 56.35
C ARG A 168 -18.17 23.75 56.83
#